data_AF-A0A1H8X2P7-F1
#
_entry.id   AF-A0A1H8X2P7-F1
#
_cell.length_a   1.000
_cell.length_b   1.000
_cell.length_c   1.000
_cell.angle_alpha   90.00
_cell.angle_beta   90.00
_cell.angle_gamma   90.00
#
_symmetry.space_group_name_H-M   'P 1'
#
loop_
_entity.id
_entity.type
_entity.pdbx_description
1 polymer ?
#
loop_
_entity_poly.entity_id
_entity_poly.type
_entity_poly.pdbx_seq_one_letter_code
_entity_poly.pdbx_strand_id
1 'polypeptide(L)'
;MALGGKAEIEAVIRIPNIEALADDELAEVAHMRDGRWSAQTRALLERFGTTKLDLNSGWASTWTLWSCPCCQREKLQIARISSGGVLLCRLEYHHDHIGDLAKRIFRERNPRSGERDINIQVSRAKDALMPLIERFESTQICIDCNLAEGRAKLELTGEIDANFTFAPSEIASFITVAENRTHEIDVEKARTAWLAAKDDFADRIDFATRMAQRIASGRHRREVAPGQRLLGPIQERDVVYRLFAAAVPPGYRHRLGALIEARSVCNDSAGQSLKPKRKAVVRPPTDSEFAAVEAAQGETKTWNHAGPDWLCPCCDRSKREICRKSNRGKWTARIHRVVEYVPEDDEESLARRRLDAASQIIIGSYRSVLICHDCRNVSAELQRRRAGLSEQSLTLDNLRELVEGAVPHSPHEIDFERAAAIAVANAPLMEAIDDFADHRTRAFEVLADIRQMTKIMGWSSRKAREIVGYEIAKAKGWELEEGDDHADWLLAEARRLLAIDEAKQ
;
A
#
# COMPACT_ATOMS: atom_id res chain seq x y z
N MET A 1 -23.35 47.49 -27.22
CA MET A 1 -22.43 47.14 -26.12
C MET A 1 -21.64 45.92 -26.53
N ALA A 2 -20.34 46.10 -26.77
CA ALA A 2 -19.45 45.04 -27.21
C ALA A 2 -19.34 43.95 -26.14
N LEU A 3 -19.61 42.70 -26.52
CA LEU A 3 -19.24 41.53 -25.74
C LEU A 3 -17.72 41.44 -25.79
N GLY A 4 -17.07 41.86 -24.70
CA GLY A 4 -15.63 41.71 -24.52
C GLY A 4 -15.23 40.25 -24.75
N GLY A 5 -14.22 40.06 -25.60
CA GLY A 5 -13.65 38.74 -25.89
C GLY A 5 -13.31 38.04 -24.58
N LYS A 6 -13.78 36.80 -24.43
CA LYS A 6 -13.37 35.95 -23.32
C LYS A 6 -11.86 35.74 -23.45
N ALA A 7 -11.09 36.42 -22.61
CA ALA A 7 -9.66 36.16 -22.51
C ALA A 7 -9.48 34.70 -22.08
N GLU A 8 -8.75 33.95 -22.89
CA GLU A 8 -8.23 32.65 -22.49
C GLU A 8 -7.31 32.86 -21.27
N ILE A 9 -7.55 32.11 -20.20
CA ILE A 9 -6.72 32.17 -18.99
C ILE A 9 -5.67 31.06 -19.12
N GLU A 10 -4.41 31.44 -19.29
CA GLU A 10 -3.28 30.51 -19.31
C GLU A 10 -2.62 30.45 -17.93
N ALA A 11 -2.42 29.24 -17.41
CA ALA A 11 -1.65 28.99 -16.20
C ALA A 11 -0.62 27.89 -16.47
N VAL A 12 0.66 28.18 -16.24
CA VAL A 12 1.76 27.23 -16.46
C VAL A 12 2.24 26.71 -15.11
N ILE A 13 2.13 25.39 -14.90
CA ILE A 13 2.66 24.69 -13.72
C ILE A 13 3.92 23.94 -14.14
N ARG A 14 5.06 24.27 -13.53
CA ARG A 14 6.32 23.55 -13.74
C ARG A 14 6.56 22.63 -12.55
N ILE A 15 6.60 21.33 -12.81
CA ILE A 15 6.90 20.35 -11.77
C ILE A 15 8.38 19.95 -11.90
N PRO A 16 9.21 20.24 -10.90
CA PRO A 16 10.63 19.88 -10.95
C PRO A 16 10.82 18.36 -10.83
N ASN A 17 11.98 17.88 -11.26
CA ASN A 17 12.37 16.50 -11.02
C ASN A 17 12.65 16.30 -9.51
N ILE A 18 11.63 15.84 -8.78
CA ILE A 18 11.67 15.65 -7.31
C ILE A 18 12.81 14.73 -6.86
N GLU A 19 13.19 13.74 -7.67
CA GLU A 19 14.22 12.77 -7.30
C GLU A 19 15.61 13.39 -7.27
N ALA A 20 15.87 14.33 -8.16
CA ALA A 20 17.15 15.04 -8.30
C ALA A 20 17.15 16.43 -7.65
N LEU A 21 16.00 16.90 -7.16
CA LEU A 21 15.85 18.23 -6.58
C LEU A 21 16.72 18.41 -5.33
N ALA A 22 17.32 19.59 -5.19
CA ALA A 22 18.04 19.94 -3.97
C ALA A 22 17.07 20.02 -2.78
N ASP A 23 17.55 19.71 -1.57
CA ASP A 23 16.67 19.59 -0.40
C ASP A 23 16.02 20.92 0.01
N ASP A 24 16.68 22.05 -0.24
CA ASP A 24 16.16 23.40 -0.03
C ASP A 24 15.05 23.76 -1.04
N GLU A 25 15.24 23.43 -2.31
CA GLU A 25 14.20 23.60 -3.32
C GLU A 25 12.99 22.67 -3.07
N LEU A 26 13.24 21.43 -2.62
CA LEU A 26 12.18 20.51 -2.22
C LEU A 26 11.40 21.05 -1.02
N ALA A 27 12.07 21.76 -0.11
CA ALA A 27 11.40 22.40 1.01
C ALA A 27 10.42 23.49 0.59
N GLU A 28 10.66 24.20 -0.51
CA GLU A 28 9.70 25.17 -1.04
C GLU A 28 8.49 24.47 -1.67
N VAL A 29 8.73 23.43 -2.47
CA VAL A 29 7.67 22.63 -3.12
C VAL A 29 6.76 21.97 -2.07
N ALA A 30 7.35 21.45 -0.99
CA ALA A 30 6.66 20.74 0.07
C ALA A 30 6.65 21.50 1.40
N HIS A 31 6.57 22.83 1.38
CA HIS A 31 6.75 23.70 2.57
C HIS A 31 5.87 23.39 3.78
N MET A 32 4.69 22.82 3.57
CA MET A 32 3.82 22.39 4.68
C MET A 32 4.22 21.03 5.27
N ARG A 33 5.11 20.27 4.62
CA ARG A 33 5.47 18.90 5.01
C ARG A 33 6.79 18.87 5.75
N ASP A 34 6.98 17.78 6.48
CA ASP A 34 8.25 17.48 7.13
C ASP A 34 8.90 16.27 6.46
N GLY A 35 10.20 16.08 6.64
CA GLY A 35 10.96 15.02 6.03
C GLY A 35 12.44 15.15 6.34
N ARG A 36 13.25 14.16 5.98
CA ARG A 36 14.72 14.20 6.16
C ARG A 36 15.37 15.45 5.56
N TRP A 37 14.79 15.99 4.49
CA TRP A 37 15.26 17.18 3.79
C TRP A 37 14.89 18.48 4.52
N SER A 38 13.96 18.47 5.47
CA SER A 38 13.46 19.71 6.09
C SER A 38 14.47 20.33 7.06
N ALA A 39 14.43 21.66 7.19
CA ALA A 39 15.25 22.38 8.18
C ALA A 39 14.94 21.92 9.62
N GLN A 40 13.68 21.64 9.93
CA GLN A 40 13.25 21.14 11.25
C GLN A 40 13.92 19.80 11.59
N THR A 41 13.91 18.84 10.67
CA THR A 41 14.51 17.53 10.91
C THR A 41 16.03 17.61 11.02
N ARG A 42 16.68 18.43 10.19
CA ARG A 42 18.13 18.67 10.30
C ARG A 42 18.52 19.30 11.64
N ALA A 43 17.77 20.31 12.10
CA ALA A 43 17.99 20.94 13.40
C ALA A 43 17.79 19.95 14.56
N LEU A 44 16.86 19.00 14.45
CA LEU A 44 16.70 17.93 15.44
C LEU A 44 17.91 16.99 15.47
N LEU A 45 18.42 16.57 14.31
CA LEU A 45 19.63 15.73 14.22
C LEU A 45 20.83 16.40 14.90
N GLU A 46 21.04 17.69 14.65
CA GLU A 46 22.07 18.50 15.30
C GLU A 46 21.84 18.61 16.81
N ARG A 47 20.62 18.99 17.24
CA ARG A 47 20.26 19.14 18.66
C ARG A 47 20.50 17.86 19.46
N PHE A 48 20.24 16.70 18.87
CA PHE A 48 20.43 15.39 19.52
C PHE A 48 21.80 14.75 19.25
N GLY A 49 22.67 15.41 18.48
CA GLY A 49 24.04 14.95 18.21
C GLY A 49 24.12 13.62 17.48
N THR A 50 23.21 13.34 16.55
CA THR A 50 23.22 12.09 15.76
C THR A 50 23.00 12.36 14.27
N THR A 51 23.52 11.47 13.44
CA THR A 51 23.25 11.45 12.00
C THR A 51 22.26 10.36 11.60
N LYS A 52 21.83 9.51 12.55
CA LYS A 52 20.91 8.39 12.29
C LYS A 52 19.46 8.79 12.53
N LEU A 53 18.58 8.48 11.57
CA LEU A 53 17.17 8.89 11.56
C LEU A 53 16.21 7.73 11.25
N ASP A 54 15.17 7.64 12.06
CA ASP A 54 13.94 6.92 11.72
C ASP A 54 12.78 7.93 11.59
N LEU A 55 12.37 8.22 10.37
CA LEU A 55 11.27 9.13 10.04
C LEU A 55 10.24 8.39 9.18
N ASN A 56 9.02 8.21 9.69
CA ASN A 56 7.99 7.43 8.99
C ASN A 56 7.02 8.30 8.18
N SER A 57 6.20 7.64 7.35
CA SER A 57 5.19 8.29 6.51
C SER A 57 4.21 9.17 7.30
N GLY A 58 3.83 8.75 8.52
CA GLY A 58 2.97 9.56 9.39
C GLY A 58 3.59 10.91 9.74
N TRP A 59 4.88 10.92 10.08
CA TRP A 59 5.62 12.16 10.30
C TRP A 59 5.75 13.01 9.03
N ALA A 60 6.09 12.39 7.90
CA ALA A 60 6.27 13.08 6.63
C ALA A 60 4.97 13.70 6.08
N SER A 61 3.86 12.99 6.28
CA SER A 61 2.53 13.34 5.74
C SER A 61 1.75 14.32 6.62
N THR A 62 2.32 14.78 7.73
CA THR A 62 1.70 15.79 8.61
C THR A 62 2.38 17.13 8.47
N TRP A 63 1.69 18.18 8.91
CA TRP A 63 2.24 19.53 8.92
C TRP A 63 3.51 19.62 9.78
N THR A 64 4.41 20.54 9.46
CA THR A 64 5.61 20.82 10.29
C THR A 64 5.22 21.23 11.71
N LEU A 65 4.13 21.99 11.84
CA LEU A 65 3.53 22.44 13.11
C LEU A 65 2.48 21.48 13.68
N TRP A 66 2.50 20.20 13.27
CA TRP A 66 1.54 19.24 13.80
C TRP A 66 1.78 18.98 15.29
N SER A 67 0.68 18.95 16.06
CA SER A 67 0.66 18.60 17.48
C SER A 67 -0.18 17.35 17.72
N CYS A 68 0.25 16.51 18.65
CA CYS A 68 -0.46 15.29 18.95
C CYS A 68 -1.83 15.58 19.58
N PRO A 69 -2.95 15.09 19.02
CA PRO A 69 -4.28 15.35 19.59
C PRO A 69 -4.50 14.66 20.95
N CYS A 70 -3.61 13.75 21.33
CA CYS A 70 -3.62 13.10 22.63
C CYS A 70 -2.78 13.88 23.67
N CYS A 71 -1.45 13.91 23.52
CA CYS A 71 -0.55 14.52 24.51
C CYS A 71 -0.23 16.00 24.28
N GLN A 72 -0.74 16.61 23.20
CA GLN A 72 -0.52 18.00 22.79
C GLN A 72 0.93 18.39 22.49
N ARG A 73 1.89 17.46 22.56
CA ARG A 73 3.27 17.71 22.15
C ARG A 73 3.36 17.98 20.65
N GLU A 74 4.15 18.99 20.30
CA GLU A 74 4.59 19.27 18.93
C GLU A 74 5.68 18.27 18.48
N LYS A 75 5.92 18.19 17.17
CA LYS A 75 7.00 17.35 16.60
C LYS A 75 8.34 17.53 17.31
N LEU A 76 8.78 18.77 17.56
CA LEU A 76 10.04 19.07 18.25
C LEU A 76 10.12 18.48 19.68
N GLN A 77 8.98 18.30 20.34
CA GLN A 77 8.85 17.73 21.68
C GLN A 77 8.63 16.22 21.67
N ILE A 78 8.23 15.64 20.53
CA ILE A 78 8.04 14.20 20.34
C ILE A 78 9.35 13.53 19.96
N ALA A 79 10.13 14.17 19.08
CA ALA A 79 11.39 13.61 18.58
C ALA A 79 12.30 13.19 19.75
N ARG A 80 12.87 11.98 19.69
CA ARG A 80 13.72 11.49 20.79
C ARG A 80 14.74 10.47 20.33
N ILE A 81 15.83 10.36 21.06
CA ILE A 81 16.87 9.36 20.80
C ILE A 81 16.43 7.99 21.33
N SER A 82 16.57 6.98 20.49
CA SER A 82 16.47 5.57 20.88
C SER A 82 17.72 5.11 21.63
N SER A 83 17.65 3.97 22.33
CA SER A 83 18.83 3.36 22.96
C SER A 83 19.94 2.98 21.97
N GLY A 84 19.63 2.90 20.67
CA GLY A 84 20.60 2.67 19.59
C GLY A 84 21.23 3.93 19.02
N GLY A 85 20.98 5.11 19.60
CA GLY A 85 21.51 6.39 19.12
C GLY A 85 20.82 6.93 17.85
N VAL A 86 19.68 6.36 17.48
CA VAL A 86 18.86 6.81 16.32
C VAL A 86 17.81 7.81 16.77
N LEU A 87 17.68 8.93 16.08
CA LEU A 87 16.60 9.90 16.29
C LEU A 87 15.28 9.33 15.75
N LEU A 88 14.28 9.22 16.63
CA LEU A 88 12.95 8.73 16.30
C LEU A 88 11.99 9.89 16.03
N CYS A 89 11.51 9.96 14.79
CA CYS A 89 10.51 10.90 14.28
C CYS A 89 9.31 10.11 13.74
N ARG A 90 8.46 9.60 14.63
CA ARG A 90 7.37 8.67 14.26
C ARG A 90 6.02 9.09 14.79
N LEU A 91 5.04 9.10 13.88
CA LEU A 91 3.62 9.22 14.20
C LEU A 91 2.91 7.92 13.80
N GLU A 92 1.96 7.47 14.59
CA GLU A 92 1.24 6.21 14.36
C GLU A 92 -0.24 6.52 14.10
N TYR A 93 -0.85 5.74 13.21
CA TYR A 93 -2.27 5.83 12.93
C TYR A 93 -3.01 4.98 13.97
N HIS A 94 -3.74 5.64 14.87
CA HIS A 94 -4.47 5.01 15.96
C HIS A 94 -5.93 4.81 15.53
N HIS A 95 -6.37 3.56 15.48
CA HIS A 95 -7.71 3.20 15.06
C HIS A 95 -8.39 2.33 16.12
N ASP A 96 -9.72 2.35 16.12
CA ASP A 96 -10.50 1.58 17.08
C ASP A 96 -10.63 0.11 16.64
N HIS A 97 -10.07 -0.81 17.42
CA HIS A 97 -10.17 -2.24 17.16
C HIS A 97 -11.62 -2.78 17.22
N ILE A 98 -12.59 -2.03 17.79
CA ILE A 98 -14.00 -2.41 17.65
C ILE A 98 -14.45 -2.40 16.19
N GLY A 99 -13.90 -1.50 15.36
CA GLY A 99 -14.17 -1.45 13.93
C GLY A 99 -13.69 -2.72 13.22
N ASP A 100 -12.54 -3.27 13.63
CA ASP A 100 -12.03 -4.52 13.08
C ASP A 100 -12.83 -5.74 13.54
N LEU A 101 -13.29 -5.75 14.80
CA LEU A 101 -14.25 -6.74 15.29
C LEU A 101 -15.58 -6.66 14.53
N ALA A 102 -16.12 -5.47 14.32
CA ALA A 102 -17.35 -5.26 13.59
C ALA A 102 -17.23 -5.75 12.14
N LYS A 103 -16.16 -5.36 11.42
CA LYS A 103 -15.88 -5.87 10.06
C LYS A 103 -15.89 -7.40 10.01
N ARG A 104 -15.35 -8.06 11.05
CA ARG A 104 -15.36 -9.53 11.18
C ARG A 104 -16.77 -10.09 11.37
N ILE A 105 -17.54 -9.53 12.31
CA ILE A 105 -18.95 -9.90 12.56
C ILE A 105 -19.78 -9.77 11.26
N PHE A 106 -19.63 -8.65 10.54
CA PHE A 106 -20.31 -8.43 9.27
C PHE A 106 -19.93 -9.48 8.22
N ARG A 107 -18.63 -9.77 8.07
CA ARG A 107 -18.12 -10.75 7.10
C ARG A 107 -18.62 -12.17 7.39
N GLU A 108 -18.63 -12.57 8.65
CA GLU A 108 -19.09 -13.91 9.07
C GLU A 108 -20.61 -14.08 8.86
N ARG A 109 -21.40 -13.03 9.13
CA ARG A 109 -22.86 -13.08 8.96
C ARG A 109 -23.34 -12.80 7.53
N ASN A 110 -22.51 -12.17 6.71
CA ASN A 110 -22.82 -11.80 5.33
C ASN A 110 -21.71 -12.30 4.38
N PRO A 111 -21.56 -13.63 4.22
CA PRO A 111 -20.58 -14.17 3.29
C PRO A 111 -20.86 -13.69 1.86
N ARG A 112 -19.80 -13.50 1.07
CA ARG A 112 -19.95 -13.08 -0.32
C ARG A 112 -20.67 -14.17 -1.11
N SER A 113 -21.71 -13.79 -1.85
CA SER A 113 -22.40 -14.66 -2.81
C SER A 113 -21.91 -14.41 -4.23
N GLY A 114 -22.38 -15.18 -5.21
CA GLY A 114 -22.16 -14.89 -6.64
C GLY A 114 -22.87 -13.63 -7.13
N GLU A 115 -23.81 -13.10 -6.33
CA GLU A 115 -24.61 -11.93 -6.70
C GLU A 115 -23.87 -10.62 -6.37
N ARG A 116 -23.25 -10.05 -7.40
CA ARG A 116 -22.42 -8.83 -7.30
C ARG A 116 -23.16 -7.66 -6.65
N ASP A 117 -24.42 -7.43 -7.01
CA ASP A 117 -25.18 -6.29 -6.51
C ASP A 117 -25.46 -6.42 -5.01
N ILE A 118 -25.84 -7.62 -4.53
CA ILE A 118 -25.99 -7.88 -3.10
C ILE A 118 -24.68 -7.61 -2.36
N ASN A 119 -23.55 -8.09 -2.87
CA ASN A 119 -22.25 -7.84 -2.25
C ASN A 119 -21.91 -6.35 -2.14
N ILE A 120 -22.26 -5.55 -3.15
CA ILE A 120 -22.08 -4.08 -3.14
C ILE A 120 -22.99 -3.44 -2.09
N GLN A 121 -24.27 -3.84 -2.05
CA GLN A 121 -25.24 -3.31 -1.10
C GLN A 121 -24.83 -3.59 0.36
N VAL A 122 -24.40 -4.82 0.65
CA VAL A 122 -23.89 -5.22 1.97
C VAL A 122 -22.66 -4.39 2.33
N SER A 123 -21.69 -4.23 1.41
CA SER A 123 -20.50 -3.42 1.68
C SER A 123 -20.86 -1.98 2.01
N ARG A 124 -21.71 -1.33 1.20
CA ARG A 124 -22.14 0.06 1.42
C ARG A 124 -22.87 0.22 2.75
N ALA A 125 -23.75 -0.72 3.10
CA ALA A 125 -24.47 -0.67 4.37
C ALA A 125 -23.51 -0.82 5.56
N LYS A 126 -22.57 -1.77 5.49
CA LYS A 126 -21.52 -1.94 6.49
C LYS A 126 -20.66 -0.68 6.61
N ASP A 127 -20.16 -0.13 5.50
CA ASP A 127 -19.30 1.06 5.49
C ASP A 127 -20.03 2.29 6.09
N ALA A 128 -21.31 2.47 5.80
CA ALA A 128 -22.13 3.55 6.36
C ALA A 128 -22.39 3.43 7.88
N LEU A 129 -22.27 2.21 8.44
CA LEU A 129 -22.51 1.95 9.85
C LEU A 129 -21.24 2.06 10.70
N MET A 130 -20.04 2.02 10.12
CA MET A 130 -18.79 2.06 10.89
C MET A 130 -18.67 3.29 11.79
N PRO A 131 -19.01 4.52 11.35
CA PRO A 131 -18.96 5.70 12.22
C PRO A 131 -19.90 5.65 13.43
N LEU A 132 -20.95 4.82 13.39
CA LEU A 132 -21.86 4.60 14.52
C LEU A 132 -21.37 3.51 15.47
N ILE A 133 -20.49 2.63 15.00
CA ILE A 133 -19.95 1.51 15.78
C ILE A 133 -18.65 1.93 16.46
N GLU A 134 -17.75 2.58 15.75
CA GLU A 134 -16.46 3.04 16.25
C GLU A 134 -16.63 4.11 17.34
N ARG A 135 -15.86 4.01 18.43
CA ARG A 135 -15.93 4.96 19.55
C ARG A 135 -15.24 6.29 19.25
N PHE A 136 -14.26 6.25 18.35
CA PHE A 136 -13.51 7.42 17.90
C PHE A 136 -13.08 7.25 16.45
N GLU A 137 -12.96 8.37 15.73
CA GLU A 137 -12.41 8.39 14.38
C GLU A 137 -10.93 8.03 14.41
N SER A 138 -10.47 7.25 13.43
CA SER A 138 -9.07 6.91 13.31
C SER A 138 -8.22 8.20 13.20
N THR A 139 -7.23 8.31 14.07
CA THR A 139 -6.52 9.57 14.33
C THR A 139 -5.02 9.33 14.37
N GLN A 140 -4.23 10.20 13.75
CA GLN A 140 -2.77 10.16 13.94
C GLN A 140 -2.39 10.63 15.34
N ILE A 141 -1.54 9.87 16.03
CA ILE A 141 -1.00 10.21 17.36
C ILE A 141 0.52 10.02 17.36
N CYS A 142 1.21 10.56 18.38
CA CYS A 142 2.64 10.33 18.50
C CYS A 142 2.94 8.88 18.91
N ILE A 143 4.12 8.37 18.54
CA ILE A 143 4.55 7.02 18.87
C ILE A 143 4.46 6.71 20.38
N ASP A 144 4.73 7.69 21.24
CA ASP A 144 4.73 7.46 22.69
C ASP A 144 3.31 7.32 23.25
N CYS A 145 2.31 8.02 22.71
CA CYS A 145 0.90 7.82 23.06
C CYS A 145 0.45 6.41 22.66
N ASN A 146 0.83 5.98 21.45
CA ASN A 146 0.54 4.63 20.96
C ASN A 146 1.19 3.54 21.83
N LEU A 147 2.44 3.76 22.27
CA LEU A 147 3.13 2.86 23.20
C LEU A 147 2.53 2.87 24.61
N ALA A 148 2.01 4.01 25.07
CA ALA A 148 1.32 4.11 26.36
C ALA A 148 0.01 3.32 26.35
N GLU A 149 -0.78 3.43 25.29
CA GLU A 149 -1.99 2.63 25.08
C GLU A 149 -1.68 1.13 25.14
N GLY A 150 -0.69 0.68 24.35
CA GLY A 150 -0.33 -0.74 24.30
C GLY A 150 0.18 -1.28 25.64
N ARG A 151 0.90 -0.47 26.41
CA ARG A 151 1.33 -0.84 27.78
C ARG A 151 0.16 -0.89 28.75
N ALA A 152 -0.74 0.08 28.73
CA ALA A 152 -1.93 0.06 29.58
C ALA A 152 -2.79 -1.19 29.31
N LYS A 153 -2.97 -1.57 28.04
CA LYS A 153 -3.64 -2.82 27.67
C LYS A 153 -2.93 -4.06 28.19
N LEU A 154 -1.60 -4.07 28.17
CA LEU A 154 -0.81 -5.19 28.67
C LEU A 154 -0.94 -5.33 30.19
N GLU A 155 -0.85 -4.24 30.94
CA GLU A 155 -1.01 -4.24 32.40
C GLU A 155 -2.42 -4.66 32.83
N LEU A 156 -3.44 -4.32 32.04
CA LEU A 156 -4.85 -4.68 32.30
C LEU A 156 -5.29 -5.99 31.60
N THR A 157 -4.32 -6.82 31.19
CA THR A 157 -4.61 -8.11 30.54
C THR A 157 -5.49 -8.98 31.45
N GLY A 158 -6.64 -9.42 30.92
CA GLY A 158 -7.62 -10.23 31.65
C GLY A 158 -8.80 -9.42 32.20
N GLU A 159 -8.71 -8.09 32.21
CA GLU A 159 -9.78 -7.21 32.66
C GLU A 159 -10.47 -6.45 31.52
N ILE A 160 -9.70 -6.09 30.49
CA ILE A 160 -10.18 -5.39 29.30
C ILE A 160 -10.42 -6.38 28.14
N ASP A 161 -11.36 -6.06 27.26
CA ASP A 161 -11.56 -6.86 26.05
C ASP A 161 -10.36 -6.72 25.09
N ALA A 162 -9.97 -7.81 24.42
CA ALA A 162 -8.84 -7.80 23.50
C ALA A 162 -9.04 -6.81 22.31
N ASN A 163 -10.29 -6.59 21.90
CA ASN A 163 -10.67 -5.68 20.83
C ASN A 163 -11.03 -4.27 21.35
N PHE A 164 -10.86 -3.99 22.64
CA PHE A 164 -11.00 -2.64 23.17
C PHE A 164 -9.77 -1.80 22.83
N THR A 165 -9.98 -0.50 22.58
CA THR A 165 -8.92 0.47 22.32
C THR A 165 -9.27 1.76 23.04
N PHE A 166 -8.31 2.34 23.77
CA PHE A 166 -8.51 3.62 24.41
C PHE A 166 -8.54 4.75 23.37
N ALA A 167 -9.54 5.62 23.43
CA ALA A 167 -9.62 6.82 22.61
C ALA A 167 -8.49 7.81 22.97
N PRO A 168 -8.09 8.72 22.07
CA PRO A 168 -7.04 9.70 22.35
C PRO A 168 -7.22 10.51 23.65
N SER A 169 -8.47 10.90 23.97
CA SER A 169 -8.81 11.60 25.22
C SER A 169 -8.69 10.72 26.46
N GLU A 170 -8.97 9.43 26.34
CA GLU A 170 -8.82 8.46 27.43
C GLU A 170 -7.33 8.22 27.70
N ILE A 171 -6.51 8.05 26.64
CA ILE A 171 -5.06 7.95 26.77
C ILE A 171 -4.50 9.18 27.50
N ALA A 172 -4.93 10.38 27.12
CA ALA A 172 -4.50 11.62 27.73
C ALA A 172 -4.75 11.66 29.25
N SER A 173 -5.80 10.97 29.74
CA SER A 173 -6.17 10.97 31.15
C SER A 173 -5.19 10.18 32.05
N PHE A 174 -4.50 9.18 31.49
CA PHE A 174 -3.65 8.27 32.26
C PHE A 174 -2.16 8.34 31.91
N ILE A 175 -1.74 9.28 31.06
CA ILE A 175 -0.32 9.47 30.74
C ILE A 175 0.30 10.64 31.50
N THR A 176 1.59 10.54 31.78
CA THR A 176 2.42 11.70 32.15
C THR A 176 3.26 12.13 30.96
N VAL A 177 3.10 13.40 30.57
CA VAL A 177 3.73 13.99 29.39
C VAL A 177 5.08 14.60 29.76
N ALA A 178 6.12 14.24 29.01
CA ALA A 178 7.44 14.84 29.11
C ALA A 178 8.02 15.04 27.71
N GLU A 179 8.76 16.12 27.50
CA GLU A 179 9.43 16.39 26.23
C GLU A 179 10.52 15.35 25.96
N ASN A 180 10.61 14.93 24.70
CA ASN A 180 11.66 14.08 24.14
C ASN A 180 11.85 12.76 24.91
N ARG A 181 10.80 12.27 25.59
CA ARG A 181 10.78 11.05 26.40
C ARG A 181 9.48 10.30 26.19
N THR A 182 9.50 8.99 26.46
CA THR A 182 8.31 8.16 26.49
C THR A 182 7.40 8.54 27.64
N HIS A 183 6.08 8.42 27.46
CA HIS A 183 5.13 8.65 28.55
C HIS A 183 5.27 7.61 29.68
N GLU A 184 4.98 8.02 30.90
CA GLU A 184 4.64 7.11 32.00
C GLU A 184 3.12 6.88 32.01
N ILE A 185 2.68 5.73 32.55
CA ILE A 185 1.25 5.38 32.61
C ILE A 185 0.79 5.24 34.06
N ASP A 186 -0.39 5.75 34.34
CA ASP A 186 -1.15 5.54 35.57
C ASP A 186 -2.18 4.43 35.32
N VAL A 187 -1.85 3.20 35.77
CA VAL A 187 -2.65 2.00 35.50
C VAL A 187 -4.05 2.10 36.10
N GLU A 188 -4.20 2.75 37.25
CA GLU A 188 -5.50 2.90 37.92
C GLU A 188 -6.41 3.90 37.18
N LYS A 189 -5.85 4.96 36.61
CA LYS A 189 -6.60 5.84 35.71
C LYS A 189 -6.98 5.14 34.41
N ALA A 190 -6.09 4.32 33.83
CA ALA A 190 -6.42 3.53 32.66
C ALA A 190 -7.56 2.53 32.95
N ARG A 191 -7.52 1.87 34.11
CA ARG A 191 -8.59 0.99 34.61
C ARG A 191 -9.91 1.75 34.77
N THR A 192 -9.87 2.95 35.36
CA THR A 192 -11.04 3.83 35.50
C THR A 192 -11.63 4.21 34.15
N ALA A 193 -10.79 4.57 33.17
CA ALA A 193 -11.23 4.89 31.81
C ALA A 193 -11.89 3.68 31.13
N TRP A 194 -11.33 2.47 31.30
CA TRP A 194 -11.96 1.25 30.79
C TRP A 194 -13.34 1.02 31.42
N LEU A 195 -13.44 1.08 32.75
CA LEU A 195 -14.71 0.85 33.44
C LEU A 195 -15.79 1.84 32.99
N ALA A 196 -15.42 3.10 32.76
CA ALA A 196 -16.34 4.11 32.22
C ALA A 196 -16.78 3.83 30.78
N ALA A 197 -15.92 3.22 29.96
CA ALA A 197 -16.17 2.90 28.55
C ALA A 197 -16.83 1.54 28.32
N LYS A 198 -16.84 0.66 29.32
CA LYS A 198 -17.17 -0.76 29.18
C LYS A 198 -18.58 -1.01 28.63
N ASP A 199 -19.57 -0.27 29.14
CA ASP A 199 -20.97 -0.46 28.75
C ASP A 199 -21.21 0.05 27.32
N ASP A 200 -20.68 1.23 26.96
CA ASP A 200 -20.72 1.77 25.59
C ASP A 200 -20.03 0.83 24.59
N PHE A 201 -18.88 0.24 24.96
CA PHE A 201 -18.20 -0.77 24.15
C PHE A 201 -19.07 -2.01 23.90
N ALA A 202 -19.72 -2.52 24.94
CA ALA A 202 -20.62 -3.67 24.83
C ALA A 202 -21.84 -3.36 23.95
N ASP A 203 -22.46 -2.18 24.13
CA ASP A 203 -23.61 -1.72 23.33
C ASP A 203 -23.26 -1.60 21.84
N ARG A 204 -22.05 -1.12 21.51
CA ARG A 204 -21.60 -1.00 20.12
C ARG A 204 -21.35 -2.35 19.46
N ILE A 205 -20.81 -3.33 20.19
CA ILE A 205 -20.67 -4.71 19.70
C ILE A 205 -22.04 -5.33 19.41
N ASP A 206 -22.97 -5.16 20.34
CA ASP A 206 -24.33 -5.65 20.18
C ASP A 206 -25.03 -4.95 19.00
N PHE A 207 -24.90 -3.63 18.87
CA PHE A 207 -25.41 -2.88 17.71
C PHE A 207 -24.85 -3.42 16.38
N ALA A 208 -23.52 -3.62 16.29
CA ALA A 208 -22.89 -4.20 15.10
C ALA A 208 -23.46 -5.60 14.80
N THR A 209 -23.65 -6.41 15.82
CA THR A 209 -24.20 -7.77 15.73
C THR A 209 -25.63 -7.78 15.21
N ARG A 210 -26.50 -6.92 15.76
CA ARG A 210 -27.90 -6.76 15.32
C ARG A 210 -27.97 -6.23 13.89
N MET A 211 -27.15 -5.22 13.55
CA MET A 211 -27.15 -4.65 12.21
C MET A 211 -26.63 -5.62 11.15
N ALA A 212 -25.58 -6.37 11.45
CA ALA A 212 -25.08 -7.43 10.57
C ALA A 212 -26.16 -8.48 10.27
N GLN A 213 -26.99 -8.84 11.26
CA GLN A 213 -28.12 -9.77 11.08
C GLN A 213 -29.25 -9.16 10.25
N ARG A 214 -29.59 -7.88 10.47
CA ARG A 214 -30.63 -7.19 9.68
C ARG A 214 -30.22 -7.09 8.21
N ILE A 215 -28.96 -6.78 7.94
CA ILE A 215 -28.42 -6.71 6.58
C ILE A 215 -28.41 -8.09 5.93
N ALA A 216 -28.06 -9.14 6.67
CA ALA A 216 -28.13 -10.53 6.19
C ALA A 216 -29.56 -10.94 5.85
N SER A 217 -30.55 -10.52 6.66
CA SER A 217 -31.98 -10.72 6.36
C SER A 217 -32.53 -9.77 5.28
N GLY A 218 -31.65 -9.04 4.61
CA GLY A 218 -31.95 -8.14 3.51
C GLY A 218 -32.53 -6.78 3.87
N ARG A 219 -32.66 -6.46 5.15
CA ARG A 219 -33.13 -5.16 5.65
C ARG A 219 -31.95 -4.18 5.66
N HIS A 220 -32.19 -2.89 5.42
CA HIS A 220 -31.14 -1.84 5.40
C HIS A 220 -30.13 -2.00 4.25
N ARG A 221 -30.38 -2.93 3.30
CA ARG A 221 -29.77 -2.88 1.97
C ARG A 221 -30.46 -1.77 1.19
N ARG A 222 -29.67 -0.86 0.62
CA ARG A 222 -30.18 0.18 -0.28
C ARG A 222 -30.04 -0.30 -1.71
N GLU A 223 -31.06 -0.05 -2.52
CA GLU A 223 -30.95 -0.25 -3.96
C GLU A 223 -29.78 0.57 -4.52
N VAL A 224 -29.06 -0.01 -5.47
CA VAL A 224 -27.95 0.64 -6.15
C VAL A 224 -28.31 0.71 -7.61
N ALA A 225 -28.23 1.89 -8.22
CA ALA A 225 -28.34 2.04 -9.67
C ALA A 225 -26.98 1.65 -10.30
N PRO A 226 -26.83 0.45 -10.88
CA PRO A 226 -25.54 0.00 -11.38
C PRO A 226 -25.11 0.88 -12.56
N GLY A 227 -23.85 1.32 -12.56
CA GLY A 227 -23.31 2.17 -13.64
C GLY A 227 -23.61 3.67 -13.50
N GLN A 228 -24.52 4.08 -12.62
CA GLN A 228 -24.69 5.50 -12.28
C GLN A 228 -23.81 5.85 -11.08
N ARG A 229 -22.53 6.13 -11.34
CA ARG A 229 -21.72 6.87 -10.37
C ARG A 229 -22.22 8.30 -10.42
N LEU A 230 -22.89 8.76 -9.36
CA LEU A 230 -22.98 10.18 -9.06
C LEU A 230 -21.55 10.69 -8.88
N LEU A 231 -20.96 11.19 -9.96
CA LEU A 231 -19.91 12.19 -9.87
C LEU A 231 -20.62 13.34 -9.15
N GLY A 232 -20.17 13.71 -7.95
CA GLY A 232 -20.84 14.76 -7.17
C GLY A 232 -20.94 16.10 -7.93
N PRO A 233 -21.28 17.19 -7.24
CA PRO A 233 -21.17 18.52 -7.86
C PRO A 233 -19.81 18.69 -8.51
N ILE A 234 -19.76 19.25 -9.72
CA ILE A 234 -18.50 19.52 -10.42
C ILE A 234 -17.63 20.37 -9.50
N GLN A 235 -16.47 19.86 -9.11
CA GLN A 235 -15.51 20.60 -8.29
C GLN A 235 -14.39 21.12 -9.19
N GLU A 236 -14.03 22.40 -9.06
CA GLU A 236 -12.94 23.01 -9.84
C GLU A 236 -11.64 22.21 -9.72
N ARG A 237 -11.34 21.69 -8.52
CA ARG A 237 -10.17 20.82 -8.30
C ARG A 237 -10.17 19.57 -9.19
N ASP A 238 -11.33 18.98 -9.46
CA ASP A 238 -11.43 17.77 -10.28
C ASP A 238 -11.21 18.11 -11.76
N VAL A 239 -11.71 19.27 -12.18
CA VAL A 239 -11.51 19.80 -13.54
C VAL A 239 -10.04 20.14 -13.75
N VAL A 240 -9.42 20.90 -12.85
CA VAL A 240 -8.00 21.26 -12.91
C VAL A 240 -7.12 20.03 -12.85
N TYR A 241 -7.39 19.09 -11.94
CA TYR A 241 -6.65 17.84 -11.86
C TYR A 241 -6.79 17.00 -13.13
N ARG A 242 -7.97 16.97 -13.76
CA ARG A 242 -8.16 16.29 -15.05
C ARG A 242 -7.38 16.96 -16.18
N LEU A 243 -7.38 18.30 -16.25
CA LEU A 243 -6.59 19.05 -17.23
C LEU A 243 -5.09 18.81 -17.04
N PHE A 244 -4.63 18.83 -15.79
CA PHE A 244 -3.27 18.46 -15.43
C PHE A 244 -2.95 17.03 -15.86
N ALA A 245 -3.80 16.06 -15.52
CA ALA A 245 -3.60 14.66 -15.89
C ALA A 245 -3.56 14.43 -17.40
N ALA A 246 -4.30 15.22 -18.18
CA ALA A 246 -4.26 15.19 -19.64
C ALA A 246 -3.00 15.85 -20.22
N ALA A 247 -2.43 16.83 -19.53
CA ALA A 247 -1.24 17.57 -19.97
C ALA A 247 0.08 16.87 -19.63
N VAL A 248 0.11 16.03 -18.59
CA VAL A 248 1.32 15.27 -18.23
C VAL A 248 1.41 13.93 -18.97
N PRO A 249 2.62 13.40 -19.21
CA PRO A 249 2.79 12.07 -19.76
C PRO A 249 1.99 11.01 -18.98
N PRO A 250 1.44 9.98 -19.66
CA PRO A 250 0.99 8.76 -19.01
C PRO A 250 2.05 8.30 -17.98
N GLY A 251 1.63 7.86 -16.80
CA GLY A 251 2.52 7.44 -15.71
C GLY A 251 2.85 8.49 -14.66
N TYR A 252 2.84 9.78 -15.01
CA TYR A 252 3.11 10.83 -14.02
C TYR A 252 1.91 11.15 -13.10
N ARG A 253 0.70 10.78 -13.53
CA ARG A 253 -0.60 11.24 -12.98
C ARG A 253 -0.77 11.06 -11.45
N HIS A 254 0.02 10.21 -10.80
CA HIS A 254 -0.06 9.94 -9.36
C HIS A 254 1.29 9.86 -8.63
N ARG A 255 2.39 10.34 -9.23
CA ARG A 255 3.74 10.11 -8.68
C ARG A 255 4.21 11.17 -7.70
N LEU A 256 3.79 12.42 -7.86
CA LEU A 256 4.39 13.54 -7.11
C LEU A 256 4.38 13.34 -5.59
N GLY A 257 3.24 12.92 -5.02
CA GLY A 257 3.15 12.65 -3.58
C GLY A 257 4.07 11.51 -3.12
N ALA A 258 4.12 10.42 -3.88
CA ALA A 258 4.97 9.27 -3.59
C ALA A 258 6.47 9.60 -3.71
N LEU A 259 6.86 10.42 -4.68
CA LEU A 259 8.24 10.88 -4.86
C LEU A 259 8.69 11.76 -3.68
N ILE A 260 7.84 12.70 -3.26
CA ILE A 260 8.10 13.54 -2.08
C ILE A 260 8.20 12.66 -0.83
N GLU A 261 7.26 11.73 -0.63
CA GLU A 261 7.27 10.82 0.52
C GLU A 261 8.54 9.95 0.56
N ALA A 262 8.95 9.39 -0.59
CA ALA A 262 10.18 8.61 -0.70
C ALA A 262 11.43 9.42 -0.35
N ARG A 263 11.48 10.70 -0.75
CA ARG A 263 12.53 11.65 -0.34
C ARG A 263 12.41 12.08 1.13
N SER A 264 11.24 11.97 1.76
CA SER A 264 11.01 12.40 3.15
C SER A 264 11.35 11.34 4.20
N VAL A 265 11.06 10.06 3.95
CA VAL A 265 11.17 8.98 4.97
C VAL A 265 12.59 8.45 5.15
N CYS A 266 12.88 7.89 6.32
CA CYS A 266 14.16 7.26 6.67
C CYS A 266 13.95 6.15 7.72
N ASN A 267 14.79 5.12 7.75
CA ASN A 267 14.64 3.99 8.69
C ASN A 267 15.99 3.34 9.05
N ASP A 268 16.93 4.15 9.53
CA ASP A 268 18.31 3.73 9.82
C ASP A 268 18.42 2.64 10.90
N SER A 269 17.40 2.49 11.76
CA SER A 269 17.40 1.41 12.77
C SER A 269 17.04 0.04 12.21
N ALA A 270 16.52 -0.03 10.98
CA ALA A 270 16.07 -1.27 10.37
C ALA A 270 17.19 -2.31 10.26
N GLY A 271 16.97 -3.48 10.86
CA GLY A 271 17.96 -4.57 10.84
C GLY A 271 19.12 -4.40 11.84
N GLN A 272 19.22 -3.27 12.55
CA GLN A 272 20.33 -2.95 13.46
C GLN A 272 19.95 -3.12 14.95
N SER A 273 19.30 -4.23 15.30
CA SER A 273 18.95 -4.46 16.72
C SER A 273 20.18 -4.82 17.56
N LEU A 274 20.47 -4.02 18.59
CA LEU A 274 21.53 -4.28 19.57
C LEU A 274 21.30 -5.55 20.41
N LYS A 275 20.08 -6.09 20.42
CA LYS A 275 19.74 -7.33 21.13
C LYS A 275 19.59 -8.47 20.12
N PRO A 276 20.51 -9.44 20.06
CA PRO A 276 20.35 -10.61 19.22
C PRO A 276 19.03 -11.31 19.58
N LYS A 277 18.14 -11.48 18.60
CA LYS A 277 16.96 -12.33 18.81
C LYS A 277 17.47 -13.75 19.04
N ARG A 278 16.99 -14.43 20.09
CA ARG A 278 17.22 -15.88 20.27
C ARG A 278 16.80 -16.59 18.98
N LYS A 279 17.72 -17.30 18.33
CA LYS A 279 17.40 -18.14 17.17
C LYS A 279 16.44 -19.23 17.67
N ALA A 280 15.33 -19.40 16.97
CA ALA A 280 14.42 -20.51 17.25
C ALA A 280 15.15 -21.84 17.00
N VAL A 281 14.86 -22.86 17.79
CA VAL A 281 15.41 -24.20 17.57
C VAL A 281 14.88 -24.70 16.22
N VAL A 282 15.82 -24.98 15.31
CA VAL A 282 15.51 -25.53 13.99
C VAL A 282 15.21 -27.01 14.16
N ARG A 283 13.99 -27.42 13.83
CA ARG A 283 13.61 -28.83 13.73
C ARG A 283 12.53 -29.04 12.66
N PRO A 284 12.50 -30.20 11.99
CA PRO A 284 11.39 -30.55 11.12
C PRO A 284 10.08 -30.72 11.91
N PRO A 285 8.92 -30.44 11.29
CA PRO A 285 7.62 -30.81 11.86
C PRO A 285 7.46 -32.34 11.82
N THR A 286 6.78 -32.90 12.81
CA THR A 286 6.26 -34.28 12.69
C THR A 286 5.11 -34.33 11.67
N ASP A 287 4.69 -35.52 11.25
CA ASP A 287 3.59 -35.67 10.28
C ASP A 287 2.28 -35.08 10.79
N SER A 288 1.97 -35.31 12.07
CA SER A 288 0.79 -34.72 12.72
C SER A 288 0.89 -33.19 12.80
N GLU A 289 2.07 -32.65 13.10
CA GLU A 289 2.28 -31.19 13.12
C GLU A 289 2.16 -30.58 11.73
N PHE A 290 2.69 -31.25 10.70
CA PHE A 290 2.58 -30.78 9.33
C PHE A 290 1.13 -30.82 8.84
N ALA A 291 0.40 -31.90 9.10
CA ALA A 291 -1.03 -32.02 8.76
C ALA A 291 -1.86 -30.90 9.43
N ALA A 292 -1.54 -30.54 10.68
CA ALA A 292 -2.20 -29.42 11.35
C ALA A 292 -1.89 -28.07 10.69
N VAL A 293 -0.66 -27.86 10.20
CA VAL A 293 -0.30 -26.68 9.41
C VAL A 293 -1.05 -26.67 8.08
N GLU A 294 -1.12 -27.80 7.38
CA GLU A 294 -1.88 -27.90 6.13
C GLU A 294 -3.36 -27.60 6.32
N ALA A 295 -3.99 -28.15 7.36
CA ALA A 295 -5.37 -27.85 7.69
C ALA A 295 -5.58 -26.34 7.97
N ALA A 296 -4.69 -25.73 8.75
CA ALA A 296 -4.75 -24.30 9.05
C ALA A 296 -4.47 -23.41 7.82
N GLN A 297 -3.68 -23.87 6.86
CA GLN A 297 -3.43 -23.16 5.59
C GLN A 297 -4.44 -23.50 4.49
N GLY A 298 -5.25 -24.55 4.65
CA GLY A 298 -6.24 -25.00 3.66
C GLY A 298 -7.33 -23.98 3.36
N GLU A 299 -7.51 -22.98 4.23
CA GLU A 299 -8.38 -21.83 3.98
C GLU A 299 -7.73 -20.76 3.09
N THR A 300 -6.43 -20.85 2.83
CA THR A 300 -5.68 -19.89 2.02
C THR A 300 -5.61 -20.34 0.55
N LYS A 301 -6.06 -19.46 -0.36
CA LYS A 301 -6.10 -19.76 -1.80
C LYS A 301 -4.72 -20.12 -2.37
N THR A 302 -3.65 -19.47 -1.91
CA THR A 302 -2.29 -19.68 -2.42
C THR A 302 -1.71 -21.02 -2.00
N TRP A 303 -2.02 -21.50 -0.79
CA TRP A 303 -1.58 -22.83 -0.34
C TRP A 303 -2.23 -23.94 -1.16
N ASN A 304 -3.52 -23.82 -1.44
CA ASN A 304 -4.24 -24.81 -2.26
C ASN A 304 -3.77 -24.77 -3.72
N HIS A 305 -3.62 -23.57 -4.29
CA HIS A 305 -3.19 -23.40 -5.69
C HIS A 305 -1.77 -23.91 -5.95
N ALA A 306 -0.89 -23.89 -4.96
CA ALA A 306 0.45 -24.46 -5.07
C ALA A 306 0.41 -25.97 -5.40
N GLY A 307 -0.60 -26.71 -4.92
CA GLY A 307 -0.64 -28.17 -5.02
C GLY A 307 0.33 -28.87 -4.04
N PRO A 308 0.29 -30.21 -3.95
CA PRO A 308 1.08 -30.97 -2.99
C PRO A 308 2.59 -31.00 -3.31
N ASP A 309 2.95 -31.08 -4.59
CA ASP A 309 4.34 -31.24 -5.06
C ASP A 309 5.07 -29.90 -5.31
N TRP A 310 4.52 -28.81 -4.77
CA TRP A 310 5.08 -27.49 -4.97
C TRP A 310 6.47 -27.34 -4.35
N LEU A 311 7.39 -26.80 -5.14
CA LEU A 311 8.69 -26.29 -4.70
C LEU A 311 8.74 -24.79 -4.94
N CYS A 312 9.38 -24.06 -4.02
CA CYS A 312 9.57 -22.62 -4.18
C CYS A 312 10.54 -22.33 -5.34
N PRO A 313 10.15 -21.57 -6.38
CA PRO A 313 11.01 -21.37 -7.56
C PRO A 313 12.25 -20.51 -7.32
N CYS A 314 12.39 -19.93 -6.11
CA CYS A 314 13.59 -19.20 -5.71
C CYS A 314 14.52 -20.03 -4.81
N CYS A 315 14.00 -20.88 -3.93
CA CYS A 315 14.84 -21.57 -2.93
C CYS A 315 14.69 -23.09 -2.92
N ASP A 316 13.90 -23.64 -3.84
CA ASP A 316 13.61 -25.06 -4.06
C ASP A 316 13.03 -25.82 -2.86
N ARG A 317 12.72 -25.14 -1.76
CA ARG A 317 12.09 -25.73 -0.58
C ARG A 317 10.63 -26.09 -0.85
N SER A 318 10.25 -27.29 -0.44
CA SER A 318 8.88 -27.80 -0.44
C SER A 318 8.00 -27.15 0.64
N LYS A 319 6.68 -27.40 0.57
CA LYS A 319 5.72 -27.00 1.61
C LYS A 319 6.15 -27.41 3.02
N ARG A 320 6.68 -28.62 3.18
CA ARG A 320 7.14 -29.12 4.48
C ARG A 320 8.39 -28.38 4.95
N GLU A 321 9.34 -28.13 4.05
CA GLU A 321 10.61 -27.49 4.38
C GLU A 321 10.48 -26.01 4.70
N ILE A 322 9.41 -25.34 4.24
CA ILE A 322 9.13 -23.94 4.64
C ILE A 322 8.42 -23.83 6.00
N CYS A 323 7.95 -24.94 6.58
CA CYS A 323 7.35 -24.95 7.91
C CYS A 323 8.41 -24.74 8.98
N ARG A 324 8.22 -23.72 9.82
CA ARG A 324 9.11 -23.43 10.95
C ARG A 324 8.37 -22.89 12.15
N LYS A 325 8.94 -23.03 13.35
CA LYS A 325 8.39 -22.42 14.56
C LYS A 325 8.76 -20.95 14.67
N SER A 326 7.77 -20.13 15.04
CA SER A 326 7.99 -18.77 15.50
C SER A 326 8.65 -18.75 16.88
N ASN A 327 9.17 -17.59 17.30
CA ASN A 327 9.70 -17.39 18.65
C ASN A 327 8.66 -17.59 19.76
N ARG A 328 7.36 -17.65 19.41
CA ARG A 328 6.25 -17.98 20.32
C ARG A 328 5.87 -19.46 20.30
N GLY A 329 6.68 -20.32 19.66
CA GLY A 329 6.48 -21.76 19.57
C GLY A 329 5.41 -22.23 18.57
N LYS A 330 4.67 -21.31 17.94
CA LYS A 330 3.66 -21.64 16.92
C LYS A 330 4.29 -21.96 15.58
N TRP A 331 3.82 -23.00 14.90
CA TRP A 331 4.19 -23.31 13.52
C TRP A 331 3.68 -22.24 12.56
N THR A 332 4.52 -21.90 11.60
CA THR A 332 4.22 -20.91 10.55
C THR A 332 4.74 -21.42 9.20
N ALA A 333 3.90 -21.31 8.19
CA ALA A 333 4.24 -21.48 6.78
C ALA A 333 3.24 -20.66 5.97
N ARG A 334 3.70 -19.95 4.93
CA ARG A 334 2.82 -19.23 4.01
C ARG A 334 3.43 -19.23 2.61
N ILE A 335 2.57 -19.31 1.61
CA ILE A 335 2.90 -19.15 0.19
C ILE A 335 2.28 -17.85 -0.28
N HIS A 336 3.08 -17.02 -0.94
CA HIS A 336 2.70 -15.70 -1.42
C HIS A 336 2.67 -15.70 -2.94
N ARG A 337 1.71 -14.95 -3.50
CA ARG A 337 1.67 -14.67 -4.94
C ARG A 337 2.48 -13.40 -5.19
N VAL A 338 3.48 -13.48 -6.04
CA VAL A 338 4.26 -12.35 -6.54
C VAL A 338 4.06 -12.21 -8.04
N VAL A 339 4.36 -11.04 -8.57
CA VAL A 339 4.34 -10.75 -10.01
C VAL A 339 5.76 -10.89 -10.53
N GLU A 340 5.93 -11.62 -11.61
CA GLU A 340 7.17 -11.66 -12.39
C GLU A 340 6.89 -11.00 -13.74
N TYR A 341 7.65 -9.98 -14.07
CA TYR A 341 7.58 -9.33 -15.37
C TYR A 341 8.44 -10.08 -16.38
N VAL A 342 7.90 -10.25 -17.59
CA VAL A 342 8.53 -11.02 -18.66
C VAL A 342 8.89 -10.05 -19.79
N PRO A 343 10.14 -10.09 -20.28
CA PRO A 343 10.55 -9.31 -21.45
C PRO A 343 9.64 -9.54 -22.66
N GLU A 344 9.48 -8.51 -23.47
CA GLU A 344 8.79 -8.57 -24.76
C GLU A 344 9.62 -9.38 -25.76
N ASP A 345 8.97 -10.32 -26.44
CA ASP A 345 9.55 -11.16 -27.49
C ASP A 345 8.89 -10.97 -28.86
N ASP A 346 7.79 -10.21 -28.94
CA ASP A 346 7.14 -9.86 -30.20
C ASP A 346 7.88 -8.72 -30.92
N GLU A 347 8.43 -9.00 -32.10
CA GLU A 347 9.24 -8.04 -32.87
C GLU A 347 8.45 -6.80 -33.30
N GLU A 348 7.15 -6.93 -33.60
CA GLU A 348 6.31 -5.77 -33.95
C GLU A 348 6.14 -4.84 -32.74
N SER A 349 5.79 -5.39 -31.59
CA SER A 349 5.63 -4.63 -30.35
C SER A 349 6.94 -4.03 -29.87
N LEU A 350 8.06 -4.75 -30.02
CA LEU A 350 9.40 -4.21 -29.80
C LEU A 350 9.69 -3.02 -30.73
N ALA A 351 9.45 -3.16 -32.03
CA ALA A 351 9.69 -2.07 -32.99
C ALA A 351 8.86 -0.83 -32.67
N ARG A 352 7.58 -1.00 -32.35
CA ARG A 352 6.65 0.11 -32.03
C ARG A 352 6.98 0.79 -30.70
N ARG A 353 7.51 0.06 -29.71
CA ARG A 353 7.79 0.59 -28.37
C ARG A 353 9.23 1.08 -28.19
N ARG A 354 10.21 0.55 -28.93
CA ARG A 354 11.64 0.93 -28.82
C ARG A 354 11.89 2.43 -28.98
N LEU A 355 11.13 3.11 -29.83
CA LEU A 355 11.29 4.55 -30.08
C LEU A 355 10.86 5.41 -28.89
N ASP A 356 9.90 4.93 -28.11
CA ASP A 356 9.27 5.66 -26.99
C ASP A 356 9.70 5.09 -25.61
N ALA A 357 10.52 4.02 -25.56
CA ALA A 357 10.91 3.35 -24.31
C ALA A 357 12.00 4.13 -23.56
N ALA A 358 11.81 4.31 -22.25
CA ALA A 358 12.80 4.91 -21.37
C ALA A 358 13.94 3.94 -21.03
N SER A 359 13.68 2.63 -21.09
CA SER A 359 14.65 1.56 -20.80
C SER A 359 15.00 0.74 -22.04
N GLN A 360 16.20 0.14 -22.03
CA GLN A 360 16.59 -0.89 -23.01
C GLN A 360 15.80 -2.18 -22.83
N ILE A 361 15.23 -2.39 -21.65
CA ILE A 361 14.37 -3.53 -21.35
C ILE A 361 12.94 -3.13 -21.71
N ILE A 362 12.31 -3.89 -22.61
CA ILE A 362 10.88 -3.74 -22.89
C ILE A 362 10.18 -4.94 -22.27
N ILE A 363 9.27 -4.69 -21.34
CA ILE A 363 8.43 -5.72 -20.73
C ILE A 363 7.19 -5.90 -21.59
N GLY A 364 6.91 -7.13 -22.01
CA GLY A 364 5.75 -7.47 -22.84
C GLY A 364 4.62 -8.10 -22.04
N SER A 365 4.91 -8.75 -20.92
CA SER A 365 3.86 -9.37 -20.10
C SER A 365 4.28 -9.53 -18.65
N TYR A 366 3.40 -10.13 -17.86
CA TYR A 366 3.71 -10.60 -16.52
C TYR A 366 3.01 -11.92 -16.23
N ARG A 367 3.52 -12.65 -15.25
CA ARG A 367 2.86 -13.82 -14.70
C ARG A 367 2.82 -13.78 -13.18
N SER A 368 1.88 -14.51 -12.60
CA SER A 368 1.84 -14.70 -11.15
C SER A 368 2.61 -15.94 -10.77
N VAL A 369 3.55 -15.78 -9.83
CA VAL A 369 4.38 -16.87 -9.33
C VAL A 369 4.13 -17.05 -7.84
N LEU A 370 4.06 -18.30 -7.38
CA LEU A 370 3.94 -18.62 -5.97
C LEU A 370 5.31 -18.85 -5.37
N ILE A 371 5.67 -18.07 -4.34
CA ILE A 371 6.94 -18.18 -3.61
C ILE A 371 6.71 -18.36 -2.11
N CYS A 372 7.69 -18.90 -1.39
CA CYS A 372 7.57 -19.06 0.05
C CYS A 372 7.67 -17.71 0.79
N HIS A 373 7.14 -17.69 2.01
CA HIS A 373 7.17 -16.49 2.86
C HIS A 373 8.57 -15.95 3.13
N ASP A 374 9.57 -16.83 3.27
CA ASP A 374 10.93 -16.39 3.55
C ASP A 374 11.56 -15.72 2.32
N CYS A 375 11.36 -16.24 1.10
CA CYS A 375 11.81 -15.57 -0.13
C CYS A 375 11.13 -14.21 -0.29
N ARG A 376 9.80 -14.13 -0.09
CA ARG A 376 9.07 -12.85 -0.11
C ARG A 376 9.59 -11.87 0.94
N ASN A 377 10.04 -12.38 2.09
CA ASN A 377 10.58 -11.54 3.15
C ASN A 377 11.92 -10.91 2.80
N VAL A 378 12.69 -11.43 1.84
CA VAL A 378 13.94 -10.79 1.38
C VAL A 378 13.64 -9.40 0.83
N SER A 379 12.73 -9.28 -0.14
CA SER A 379 12.31 -7.99 -0.71
C SER A 379 11.65 -7.08 0.34
N ALA A 380 10.80 -7.63 1.20
CA ALA A 380 10.12 -6.85 2.23
C ALA A 380 11.07 -6.33 3.33
N GLU A 381 12.11 -7.07 3.66
CA GLU A 381 13.17 -6.65 4.57
C GLU A 381 14.07 -5.60 3.93
N LEU A 382 14.41 -5.78 2.65
CA LEU A 382 15.21 -4.84 1.88
C LEU A 382 14.55 -3.46 1.78
N GLN A 383 13.27 -3.38 1.43
CA GLN A 383 12.50 -2.12 1.42
C GLN A 383 12.48 -1.42 2.77
N ARG A 384 12.35 -2.21 3.84
CA ARG A 384 12.31 -1.66 5.19
C ARG A 384 13.67 -1.10 5.60
N ARG A 385 14.76 -1.66 5.10
CA ARG A 385 16.13 -1.19 5.35
C ARG A 385 16.54 -0.03 4.45
N ARG A 386 15.99 0.06 3.24
CA ARG A 386 16.37 1.07 2.25
C ARG A 386 15.14 1.68 1.61
N ALA A 387 14.88 2.95 1.93
CA ALA A 387 13.83 3.75 1.32
C ALA A 387 14.03 3.86 -0.20
N GLY A 388 12.93 4.00 -0.94
CA GLY A 388 12.92 4.13 -2.40
C GLY A 388 12.96 2.81 -3.18
N LEU A 389 13.17 1.67 -2.52
CA LEU A 389 13.04 0.35 -3.16
C LEU A 389 11.59 -0.15 -3.12
N SER A 390 11.22 -1.00 -4.09
CA SER A 390 9.88 -1.58 -4.24
C SER A 390 9.90 -3.12 -4.12
N GLU A 391 8.74 -3.77 -4.19
CA GLU A 391 8.67 -5.25 -4.18
C GLU A 391 9.27 -5.87 -5.45
N GLN A 392 9.37 -5.06 -6.50
CA GLN A 392 9.86 -5.44 -7.83
C GLN A 392 11.33 -5.10 -8.06
N SER A 393 12.01 -4.49 -7.07
CA SER A 393 13.43 -4.15 -7.19
C SER A 393 14.35 -5.38 -7.28
N LEU A 394 13.85 -6.58 -6.97
CA LEU A 394 14.57 -7.84 -7.14
C LEU A 394 13.73 -8.78 -8.01
N THR A 395 14.34 -9.34 -9.05
CA THR A 395 13.74 -10.41 -9.86
C THR A 395 13.73 -11.74 -9.10
N LEU A 396 12.97 -12.73 -9.60
CA LEU A 396 13.01 -14.09 -9.03
C LEU A 396 14.40 -14.72 -9.14
N ASP A 397 15.14 -14.42 -10.21
CA ASP A 397 16.52 -14.90 -10.39
C ASP A 397 17.47 -14.24 -9.39
N ASN A 398 17.33 -12.93 -9.13
CA ASN A 398 18.08 -12.28 -8.06
C ASN A 398 17.76 -12.89 -6.69
N LEU A 399 16.48 -13.21 -6.43
CA LEU A 399 16.10 -13.89 -5.20
C LEU A 399 16.72 -15.27 -5.11
N ARG A 400 16.77 -16.04 -6.21
CA ARG A 400 17.42 -17.36 -6.27
C ARG A 400 18.90 -17.28 -5.92
N GLU A 401 19.60 -16.31 -6.49
CA GLU A 401 21.02 -16.04 -6.19
C GLU A 401 21.23 -15.64 -4.72
N LEU A 402 20.36 -14.80 -4.17
CA LEU A 402 20.48 -14.31 -2.79
C LEU A 402 20.17 -15.37 -1.73
N VAL A 403 19.36 -16.37 -2.06
CA VAL A 403 18.94 -17.43 -1.13
C VAL A 403 19.68 -18.75 -1.39
N GLU A 404 20.75 -18.73 -2.18
CA GLU A 404 21.58 -19.91 -2.43
C GLU A 404 22.04 -20.55 -1.11
N GLY A 405 21.88 -21.87 -0.99
CA GLY A 405 22.15 -22.59 0.26
C GLY A 405 21.04 -22.49 1.32
N ALA A 406 19.80 -22.16 0.92
CA ALA A 406 18.66 -22.11 1.82
C ALA A 406 18.49 -23.39 2.66
N VAL A 407 18.47 -23.22 3.99
CA VAL A 407 18.30 -24.33 4.93
C VAL A 407 16.80 -24.59 5.20
N PRO A 408 16.34 -25.86 5.19
CA PRO A 408 15.00 -26.22 5.63
C PRO A 408 14.67 -25.70 7.04
N HIS A 409 13.39 -25.40 7.26
CA HIS A 409 12.82 -25.01 8.56
C HIS A 409 13.43 -23.76 9.20
N SER A 410 14.14 -22.96 8.41
CA SER A 410 14.87 -21.76 8.86
C SER A 410 14.60 -20.57 7.95
N PRO A 411 14.60 -19.32 8.47
CA PRO A 411 14.64 -18.13 7.62
C PRO A 411 15.92 -18.09 6.78
N HIS A 412 15.89 -17.43 5.62
CA HIS A 412 17.10 -17.18 4.84
C HIS A 412 18.06 -16.25 5.60
N GLU A 413 19.35 -16.57 5.56
CA GLU A 413 20.42 -15.67 5.98
C GLU A 413 20.87 -14.89 4.74
N ILE A 414 20.64 -13.57 4.73
CA ILE A 414 20.84 -12.71 3.56
C ILE A 414 21.88 -11.64 3.86
N ASP A 415 22.81 -11.46 2.93
CA ASP A 415 23.63 -10.26 2.85
C ASP A 415 22.78 -9.13 2.23
N PHE A 416 22.30 -8.24 3.09
CA PHE A 416 21.43 -7.14 2.66
C PHE A 416 22.17 -6.01 1.94
N GLU A 417 23.50 -5.90 2.09
CA GLU A 417 24.29 -4.94 1.30
C GLU A 417 24.39 -5.42 -0.15
N ARG A 418 24.68 -6.71 -0.35
CA ARG A 418 24.64 -7.33 -1.69
C ARG A 418 23.24 -7.22 -2.31
N ALA A 419 22.20 -7.55 -1.56
CA ALA A 419 20.82 -7.43 -2.05
C ALA A 419 20.46 -5.98 -2.44
N ALA A 420 20.91 -5.00 -1.66
CA ALA A 420 20.71 -3.59 -1.94
C ALA A 420 21.48 -3.12 -3.19
N ALA A 421 22.69 -3.62 -3.41
CA ALA A 421 23.46 -3.34 -4.62
C ALA A 421 22.78 -3.88 -5.88
N ILE A 422 22.30 -5.13 -5.85
CA ILE A 422 21.54 -5.74 -6.96
C ILE A 422 20.27 -4.93 -7.23
N ALA A 423 19.52 -4.57 -6.19
CA ALA A 423 18.29 -3.80 -6.33
C ALA A 423 18.50 -2.41 -6.97
N VAL A 424 19.63 -1.75 -6.69
CA VAL A 424 20.00 -0.50 -7.36
C VAL A 424 20.41 -0.73 -8.81
N ALA A 425 21.17 -1.80 -9.09
CA ALA A 425 21.54 -2.16 -10.45
C ALA A 425 20.31 -2.47 -11.34
N ASN A 426 19.19 -2.86 -10.72
CA ASN A 426 17.90 -3.06 -11.39
C ASN A 426 17.11 -1.76 -11.65
N ALA A 427 17.70 -0.57 -11.50
CA ALA A 427 17.01 0.68 -11.86
C ALA A 427 16.43 0.68 -13.30
N PRO A 428 17.14 0.21 -14.35
CA PRO A 428 16.57 0.12 -15.70
C PRO A 428 15.39 -0.85 -15.81
N LEU A 429 15.31 -1.87 -14.94
CA LEU A 429 14.14 -2.75 -14.88
C LEU A 429 12.94 -2.01 -14.27
N MET A 430 13.15 -1.18 -13.25
CA MET A 430 12.07 -0.39 -12.66
C MET A 430 11.48 0.61 -13.67
N GLU A 431 12.34 1.25 -14.48
CA GLU A 431 11.91 2.10 -15.60
C GLU A 431 11.09 1.30 -16.62
N ALA A 432 11.54 0.09 -16.99
CA ALA A 432 10.80 -0.78 -17.90
C ALA A 432 9.42 -1.20 -17.35
N ILE A 433 9.30 -1.40 -16.04
CA ILE A 433 8.04 -1.74 -15.37
C ILE A 433 7.07 -0.57 -15.44
N ASP A 434 7.55 0.64 -15.18
CA ASP A 434 6.76 1.88 -15.31
C ASP A 434 6.30 2.07 -16.76
N ASP A 435 7.22 1.96 -17.73
CA ASP A 435 6.90 2.05 -19.17
C ASP A 435 5.83 1.02 -19.60
N PHE A 436 5.92 -0.21 -19.08
CA PHE A 436 4.92 -1.23 -19.34
C PHE A 436 3.56 -0.92 -18.70
N ALA A 437 3.54 -0.37 -17.49
CA ALA A 437 2.30 0.05 -16.83
C ALA A 437 1.59 1.16 -17.63
N ASP A 438 2.36 2.09 -18.21
CA ASP A 438 1.85 3.17 -19.06
C ASP A 438 1.32 2.66 -20.39
N HIS A 439 2.08 1.78 -21.04
CA HIS A 439 1.65 1.09 -22.26
C HIS A 439 0.33 0.32 -22.04
N ARG A 440 0.26 -0.49 -20.97
CA ARG A 440 -0.97 -1.21 -20.59
C ARG A 440 -2.14 -0.26 -20.35
N THR A 441 -1.91 0.85 -19.65
CA THR A 441 -2.94 1.86 -19.39
C THR A 441 -3.47 2.44 -20.70
N ARG A 442 -2.57 2.82 -21.61
CA ARG A 442 -2.92 3.39 -22.92
C ARG A 442 -3.73 2.41 -23.78
N ALA A 443 -3.33 1.14 -23.83
CA ALA A 443 -4.07 0.10 -24.54
C ALA A 443 -5.51 -0.04 -23.97
N PHE A 444 -5.66 -0.03 -22.64
CA PHE A 444 -6.97 -0.11 -22.00
C PHE A 444 -7.83 1.15 -22.15
N GLU A 445 -7.22 2.34 -22.18
CA GLU A 445 -7.92 3.60 -22.49
C GLU A 445 -8.51 3.54 -23.90
N VAL A 446 -7.73 3.15 -24.91
CA VAL A 446 -8.22 2.97 -26.30
C VAL A 446 -9.40 1.99 -26.37
N LEU A 447 -9.30 0.84 -25.68
CA LEU A 447 -10.41 -0.12 -25.64
C LEU A 447 -11.65 0.45 -24.93
N ALA A 448 -11.46 1.23 -23.86
CA ALA A 448 -12.54 1.85 -23.12
C ALA A 448 -13.24 2.94 -23.95
N ASP A 449 -12.48 3.76 -24.66
CA ASP A 449 -12.99 4.83 -25.53
C ASP A 449 -13.86 4.26 -26.65
N ILE A 450 -13.40 3.21 -27.33
CA ILE A 450 -14.22 2.54 -28.36
C ILE A 450 -15.50 1.98 -27.77
N ARG A 451 -15.42 1.29 -26.61
CA ARG A 451 -16.61 0.76 -25.92
C ARG A 451 -17.57 1.88 -25.53
N GLN A 452 -17.04 3.01 -25.07
CA GLN A 452 -17.83 4.17 -24.67
C GLN A 452 -18.52 4.82 -25.87
N MET A 453 -17.80 5.07 -26.97
CA MET A 453 -18.36 5.66 -28.19
C MET A 453 -19.44 4.75 -28.80
N THR A 454 -19.21 3.44 -28.86
CA THR A 454 -20.23 2.49 -29.33
C THR A 454 -21.46 2.48 -28.42
N LYS A 455 -21.27 2.47 -27.10
CA LYS A 455 -22.38 2.37 -26.14
C LYS A 455 -23.18 3.67 -25.98
N ILE A 456 -22.51 4.81 -25.89
CA ILE A 456 -23.14 6.10 -25.56
C ILE A 456 -23.54 6.84 -26.83
N MET A 457 -22.67 6.85 -27.85
CA MET A 457 -22.91 7.61 -29.08
C MET A 457 -23.61 6.78 -30.16
N GLY A 458 -23.83 5.48 -29.92
CA GLY A 458 -24.43 4.56 -30.88
C GLY A 458 -23.59 4.33 -32.14
N TRP A 459 -22.29 4.61 -32.09
CA TRP A 459 -21.42 4.46 -33.25
C TRP A 459 -21.09 2.99 -33.52
N SER A 460 -20.92 2.65 -34.81
CA SER A 460 -20.34 1.35 -35.16
C SER A 460 -18.91 1.25 -34.62
N SER A 461 -18.47 0.04 -34.25
CA SER A 461 -17.11 -0.18 -33.75
C SER A 461 -16.05 0.27 -34.75
N ARG A 462 -16.31 0.14 -36.06
CA ARG A 462 -15.44 0.67 -37.12
C ARG A 462 -15.30 2.18 -37.04
N LYS A 463 -16.41 2.92 -36.94
CA LYS A 463 -16.38 4.38 -36.83
C LYS A 463 -15.67 4.85 -35.55
N ALA A 464 -15.92 4.17 -34.42
CA ALA A 464 -15.23 4.49 -33.18
C ALA A 464 -13.72 4.25 -33.27
N ARG A 465 -13.28 3.17 -33.93
CA ARG A 465 -11.87 2.88 -34.20
C ARG A 465 -11.22 3.95 -35.08
N GLU A 466 -11.86 4.32 -36.20
CA GLU A 466 -11.36 5.34 -37.14
C GLU A 466 -11.16 6.71 -36.44
N ILE A 467 -12.04 7.07 -35.50
CA ILE A 467 -11.91 8.30 -34.70
C ILE A 467 -10.69 8.23 -33.77
N VAL A 468 -10.49 7.11 -33.08
CA VAL A 468 -9.30 6.93 -32.22
C VAL A 468 -8.01 6.95 -33.05
N GLY A 469 -8.00 6.29 -34.21
CA GLY A 469 -6.86 6.32 -35.15
C GLY A 469 -6.52 7.73 -35.61
N TYR A 470 -7.54 8.51 -36.00
CA TYR A 470 -7.38 9.93 -36.36
C TYR A 470 -6.83 10.77 -35.20
N GLU A 471 -7.32 10.58 -33.98
CA GLU A 471 -6.83 11.32 -32.80
C GLU A 471 -5.37 10.99 -32.49
N ILE A 472 -4.98 9.71 -32.61
CA ILE A 472 -3.58 9.27 -32.45
C ILE A 472 -2.69 9.88 -33.53
N ALA A 473 -3.08 9.80 -34.81
CA ALA A 473 -2.31 10.36 -35.92
C ALA A 473 -2.07 11.87 -35.70
N LYS A 474 -3.14 12.60 -35.37
CA LYS A 474 -3.06 14.04 -35.11
C LYS A 474 -2.15 14.38 -33.93
N ALA A 475 -2.20 13.59 -32.86
CA ALA A 475 -1.39 13.83 -31.67
C ALA A 475 0.11 13.58 -31.91
N LYS A 476 0.44 12.61 -32.77
CA LYS A 476 1.83 12.21 -33.07
C LYS A 476 2.40 12.88 -34.34
N GLY A 477 1.57 13.59 -35.11
CA GLY A 477 1.98 14.16 -36.40
C GLY A 477 2.21 13.09 -37.48
N TRP A 478 1.49 11.97 -37.39
CA TRP A 478 1.56 10.85 -38.33
C TRP A 478 0.54 10.98 -39.46
N GLU A 479 0.75 10.22 -40.53
CA GLU A 479 -0.28 9.99 -41.54
C GLU A 479 -1.46 9.20 -40.94
N LEU A 480 -2.64 9.34 -41.54
CA LEU A 480 -3.86 8.72 -40.99
C LEU A 480 -3.75 7.18 -40.93
N GLU A 481 -3.15 6.56 -41.94
CA GLU A 481 -2.93 5.11 -42.00
C GLU A 481 -2.05 4.63 -40.84
N GLU A 482 -0.98 5.35 -40.51
CA GLU A 482 -0.11 5.04 -39.37
C GLU A 482 -0.86 5.14 -38.03
N GLY A 483 -1.76 6.12 -37.90
CA GLY A 483 -2.62 6.24 -36.72
C GLY A 483 -3.65 5.12 -36.59
N ASP A 484 -4.27 4.72 -37.70
CA ASP A 484 -5.20 3.59 -37.76
C ASP A 484 -4.50 2.27 -37.41
N ASP A 485 -3.33 2.02 -37.99
CA ASP A 485 -2.51 0.83 -37.70
C ASP A 485 -2.09 0.77 -36.23
N HIS A 486 -1.71 1.92 -35.66
CA HIS A 486 -1.35 2.00 -34.25
C HIS A 486 -2.56 1.79 -33.33
N ALA A 487 -3.74 2.29 -33.71
CA ALA A 487 -4.97 2.04 -32.95
C ALA A 487 -5.35 0.57 -32.95
N ASP A 488 -5.24 -0.12 -34.10
CA ASP A 488 -5.50 -1.54 -34.21
C ASP A 488 -4.50 -2.37 -33.39
N TRP A 489 -3.21 -2.00 -33.39
CA TRP A 489 -2.21 -2.60 -32.52
C TRP A 489 -2.54 -2.41 -31.02
N LEU A 490 -2.86 -1.20 -30.57
CA LEU A 490 -3.25 -0.94 -29.17
C LEU A 490 -4.50 -1.73 -28.75
N LEU A 491 -5.46 -1.94 -29.66
CA LEU A 491 -6.63 -2.76 -29.40
C LEU A 491 -6.30 -4.26 -29.30
N ALA A 492 -5.44 -4.76 -30.17
CA ALA A 492 -4.93 -6.13 -30.08
C ALA A 492 -4.21 -6.34 -28.74
N GLU A 493 -3.41 -5.36 -28.35
CA GLU A 493 -2.65 -5.39 -27.12
C GLU A 493 -3.54 -5.36 -25.87
N ALA A 494 -4.57 -4.51 -25.88
CA ALA A 494 -5.57 -4.48 -24.81
C ALA A 494 -6.25 -5.85 -24.62
N ARG A 495 -6.57 -6.54 -25.72
CA ARG A 495 -7.18 -7.88 -25.67
C ARG A 495 -6.18 -8.92 -25.14
N ARG A 496 -4.93 -8.88 -25.58
CA ARG A 496 -3.86 -9.77 -25.11
C ARG A 496 -3.65 -9.62 -23.60
N LEU A 497 -3.54 -8.38 -23.12
CA LEU A 497 -3.35 -8.07 -21.69
C LEU A 497 -4.58 -8.41 -20.85
N LEU A 498 -5.80 -8.25 -21.38
CA LEU A 498 -7.02 -8.73 -20.71
C LEU A 498 -7.04 -10.25 -20.55
N ALA A 499 -6.65 -11.01 -21.58
CA ALA A 499 -6.56 -12.46 -21.49
C ALA A 499 -5.57 -12.91 -20.40
N ILE A 500 -4.44 -12.19 -20.26
CA ILE A 500 -3.48 -12.43 -19.17
C ILE A 500 -4.10 -12.13 -17.80
N ASP A 501 -4.87 -11.05 -17.67
CA ASP A 501 -5.56 -10.69 -16.42
C ASP A 501 -6.68 -11.67 -16.04
N GLU A 502 -7.37 -12.23 -17.02
CA GLU A 502 -8.42 -13.24 -16.81
C GLU A 502 -7.83 -14.59 -16.40
N ALA A 503 -6.70 -15.00 -17.00
CA ALA A 503 -5.98 -16.22 -16.63
C ALA A 503 -5.41 -16.21 -15.19
N LYS A 504 -5.40 -15.04 -14.52
CA LYS A 504 -4.97 -14.90 -13.12
C LYS A 504 -6.07 -15.21 -12.08
N GLN A 505 -7.35 -15.20 -12.47
CA GLN A 505 -8.49 -15.45 -11.57
C GLN A 505 -8.64 -16.94 -11.30
#